data_AF-A0A917XW86-F1
#
_entry.id   AF-A0A917XW86-F1
#
_cell.length_a   1.000
_cell.length_b   1.000
_cell.length_c   1.000
_cell.angle_alpha   90.00
_cell.angle_beta   90.00
_cell.angle_gamma   90.00
#
_symmetry.space_group_name_H-M   'P 1'
#
loop_
_entity.id
_entity.type
_entity.pdbx_description
1 polymer ?
#
loop_
_entity_poly.entity_id
_entity_poly.type
_entity_poly.pdbx_seq_one_letter_code
_entity_poly.pdbx_strand_id
1 'polypeptide(L)'
;MRRVPKQVGLLYVVLVGAFLAWYIAGGHKVDVLVTVVSAFTALLALPAAVVAVLRSGKTGSAPARLGDMADQLAQAVRQQWEAEAGLRCLNDPFPLPVAWEAADADLVESWTHLKELAEDWPGQSPGADSAWALSPAGLAGKGGDIIQVFERVPTRRLVVLGEPGAGKTMLLIRLLLALLEHRPPGGPVPVLFPLASWDPARQDLYAWMADELAQDHPALRALIPPTPHRPVLAPRHAPCSSSGWSCRSSTAWTSSPKACGPRPCTLSTRHCRPDSRWCSPPAPPSTAAP
;
A
#
# COMPACT_ATOMS: atom_id res chain seq x y z
N MET A 1 -30.49 1.05 1.56
CA MET A 1 -31.61 1.19 2.52
C MET A 1 -32.24 -0.17 2.80
N ARG A 2 -31.94 -0.81 3.95
CA ARG A 2 -32.58 -2.08 4.33
C ARG A 2 -34.02 -1.81 4.75
N ARG A 3 -34.99 -2.42 4.05
CA ARG A 3 -36.43 -2.30 4.34
C ARG A 3 -36.70 -2.71 5.80
N VAL A 4 -37.19 -1.77 6.59
CA VAL A 4 -37.78 -2.08 7.90
C VAL A 4 -38.96 -3.03 7.63
N PRO A 5 -39.04 -4.20 8.28
CA PRO A 5 -40.11 -5.15 8.02
C PRO A 5 -41.46 -4.48 8.34
N LYS A 6 -42.35 -4.45 7.35
CA LYS A 6 -43.67 -3.77 7.41
C LYS A 6 -44.50 -4.17 8.64
N GLN A 7 -44.22 -5.36 9.20
CA GLN A 7 -44.85 -5.88 10.41
C GLN A 7 -44.58 -5.04 11.66
N VAL A 8 -43.41 -4.40 11.77
CA VAL A 8 -43.06 -3.56 12.93
C VAL A 8 -43.85 -2.26 12.93
N GLY A 9 -44.05 -1.66 11.74
CA GLY A 9 -44.89 -0.47 11.59
C GLY A 9 -46.37 -0.75 11.84
N LEU A 10 -46.86 -1.93 11.44
CA LEU A 10 -48.25 -2.34 11.68
C LEU A 10 -48.54 -2.55 13.17
N LEU A 11 -47.65 -3.26 13.88
CA LEU A 11 -47.78 -3.51 15.32
C LEU A 11 -47.77 -2.20 16.13
N TYR A 12 -46.98 -1.21 15.69
CA TYR A 12 -46.94 0.12 16.28
C TYR A 12 -48.28 0.86 16.18
N VAL A 13 -48.89 0.90 14.98
CA VAL A 13 -50.18 1.58 14.77
C VAL A 13 -51.28 0.93 15.60
N VAL A 14 -51.28 -0.40 15.71
CA VAL A 14 -52.26 -1.15 16.51
C VAL A 14 -52.11 -0.85 18.01
N LEU A 15 -50.89 -0.88 18.55
CA LEU A 15 -50.65 -0.63 19.97
C LEU A 15 -50.98 0.83 20.36
N VAL A 16 -50.61 1.80 19.52
CA VAL A 16 -50.93 3.21 19.76
C VAL A 16 -52.45 3.45 19.66
N GLY A 17 -53.12 2.85 18.67
CA GLY A 17 -54.57 2.96 18.51
C GLY A 17 -55.35 2.35 19.67
N ALA A 18 -54.97 1.16 20.13
CA ALA A 18 -55.62 0.48 21.27
C ALA A 18 -55.45 1.27 22.59
N PHE A 19 -54.27 1.84 22.80
CA PHE A 19 -53.99 2.67 23.98
C PHE A 19 -54.79 3.98 23.96
N LEU A 20 -54.87 4.64 22.81
CA LEU A 20 -55.65 5.87 22.65
C LEU A 20 -57.15 5.62 22.89
N ALA A 21 -57.68 4.49 22.39
CA ALA A 21 -59.06 4.08 22.61
C ALA A 21 -59.35 3.81 24.10
N TRP A 22 -58.46 3.11 24.81
CA TRP A 22 -58.59 2.86 26.24
C TRP A 22 -58.52 4.16 27.07
N TYR A 23 -57.60 5.06 26.72
CA TYR A 23 -57.42 6.33 27.43
C TYR A 23 -58.62 7.28 27.29
N ILE A 24 -59.21 7.36 26.09
CA ILE A 24 -60.42 8.14 25.84
C ILE A 24 -61.62 7.54 26.60
N ALA A 25 -61.71 6.20 26.67
CA ALA A 25 -62.76 5.52 27.42
C ALA A 25 -62.63 5.70 28.95
N GLY A 26 -61.44 5.99 29.47
CA GLY A 26 -61.16 6.15 30.90
C GLY A 26 -61.51 7.52 31.51
N GLY A 27 -61.91 8.51 30.72
CA GLY A 27 -62.35 9.82 31.22
C GLY A 27 -61.26 10.67 31.89
N HIS A 28 -59.98 10.42 31.60
CA HIS A 28 -58.85 11.12 32.21
C HIS A 28 -58.69 12.55 31.65
N LYS A 29 -58.33 13.52 32.52
CA LYS A 29 -58.14 14.93 32.14
C LYS A 29 -56.98 15.11 31.14
N VAL A 30 -57.16 16.01 30.18
CA VAL A 30 -56.29 16.19 28.99
C VAL A 30 -54.86 16.61 29.34
N ASP A 31 -54.63 17.28 30.49
CA ASP A 31 -53.30 17.73 30.93
C ASP A 31 -52.31 16.58 31.22
N VAL A 32 -52.79 15.35 31.46
CA VAL A 32 -51.93 14.18 31.70
C VAL A 32 -51.50 13.50 30.40
N LEU A 33 -52.16 13.80 29.27
CA LEU A 33 -51.94 13.17 27.97
C LEU A 33 -50.53 13.47 27.41
N VAL A 34 -50.05 14.70 27.59
CA VAL A 34 -48.78 15.18 27.00
C VAL A 34 -47.57 14.50 27.65
N THR A 35 -47.61 14.29 28.96
CA THR A 35 -46.52 13.67 29.74
C THR A 35 -46.43 12.17 29.47
N VAL A 36 -47.57 11.50 29.30
CA VAL A 36 -47.61 10.05 29.05
C VAL A 36 -47.19 9.72 27.61
N VAL A 37 -47.61 10.52 26.63
CA VAL A 37 -47.24 10.34 25.21
C VAL A 37 -45.74 10.57 24.99
N SER A 38 -45.15 11.57 25.65
CA SER A 38 -43.70 11.86 25.55
C SER A 38 -42.82 10.81 26.24
N ALA A 39 -43.27 10.24 27.37
CA ALA A 39 -42.57 9.13 28.01
C ALA A 39 -42.59 7.85 27.15
N PHE A 40 -43.70 7.59 26.45
CA PHE A 40 -43.84 6.42 25.57
C PHE A 40 -43.03 6.54 24.26
N THR A 41 -42.96 7.73 23.65
CA THR A 41 -42.11 7.94 22.47
C THR A 41 -40.62 7.80 22.80
N ALA A 42 -40.19 8.27 23.97
CA ALA A 42 -38.82 8.05 24.45
C ALA A 42 -38.53 6.56 24.71
N LEU A 43 -39.47 5.83 25.32
CA LEU A 43 -39.32 4.39 25.59
C LEU A 43 -39.32 3.54 24.31
N LEU A 44 -39.98 4.00 23.24
CA LEU A 44 -40.02 3.32 21.94
C LEU A 44 -38.82 3.66 21.03
N ALA A 45 -38.16 4.81 21.23
CA ALA A 45 -36.93 5.16 20.51
C ALA A 45 -35.68 4.45 21.04
N LEU A 46 -35.67 4.12 22.34
CA LEU A 46 -34.58 3.43 23.03
C LEU A 46 -34.17 2.09 22.41
N PRO A 47 -35.10 1.16 22.08
CA PRO A 47 -34.76 -0.11 21.43
C PRO A 47 -34.14 0.07 20.05
N ALA A 48 -34.60 1.06 19.27
CA ALA A 48 -34.04 1.35 17.95
C ALA A 48 -32.61 1.92 18.05
N ALA A 49 -32.37 2.81 19.01
CA ALA A 49 -31.05 3.34 19.32
C ALA A 49 -30.11 2.22 19.84
N VAL A 50 -30.58 1.37 20.75
CA VAL A 50 -29.84 0.23 21.29
C VAL A 50 -29.54 -0.80 20.18
N VAL A 51 -30.48 -1.10 19.28
CA VAL A 51 -30.24 -1.98 18.13
C VAL A 51 -29.28 -1.35 17.12
N ALA A 52 -29.26 -0.03 16.94
CA ALA A 52 -28.28 0.65 16.10
C ALA A 52 -26.86 0.61 16.70
N VAL A 53 -26.75 0.79 18.02
CA VAL A 53 -25.48 0.65 18.75
C VAL A 53 -25.00 -0.81 18.78
N LEU A 54 -25.89 -1.77 19.00
CA LEU A 54 -25.55 -3.21 18.99
C LEU A 54 -25.26 -3.74 17.58
N ARG A 55 -25.89 -3.18 16.53
CA ARG A 55 -25.53 -3.47 15.13
C ARG A 55 -24.21 -2.82 14.72
N SER A 56 -23.76 -1.76 15.41
CA SER A 56 -22.40 -1.22 15.22
C SER A 56 -21.33 -2.18 15.76
N GLY A 57 -21.71 -3.16 16.59
CA GLY A 57 -20.87 -4.27 17.02
C GLY A 57 -20.92 -5.51 16.11
N LYS A 58 -21.60 -5.47 14.96
CA LYS A 58 -21.58 -6.60 14.02
C LYS A 58 -20.20 -6.64 13.37
N THR A 59 -19.35 -7.48 13.94
CA THR A 59 -18.16 -8.04 13.31
C THR A 59 -18.50 -8.44 11.88
N GLY A 60 -18.30 -7.50 10.94
CA GLY A 60 -18.27 -7.80 9.53
C GLY A 60 -17.21 -8.88 9.34
N SER A 61 -17.52 -9.87 8.49
CA SER A 61 -16.53 -10.86 8.08
C SER A 61 -15.24 -10.12 7.69
N ALA A 62 -14.08 -10.56 8.19
CA ALA A 62 -12.79 -9.93 7.90
C ALA A 62 -12.60 -9.47 6.43
N PRO A 63 -13.00 -10.25 5.40
CA PRO A 63 -12.96 -9.79 4.00
C PRO A 63 -13.86 -8.59 3.68
N ALA A 64 -15.05 -8.48 4.29
CA ALA A 64 -15.90 -7.29 4.12
C ALA A 64 -15.24 -6.06 4.73
N ARG A 65 -14.61 -6.21 5.89
CA ARG A 65 -13.85 -5.13 6.54
C ARG A 65 -12.66 -4.68 5.69
N LEU A 66 -11.93 -5.63 5.10
CA LEU A 66 -10.80 -5.31 4.22
C LEU A 66 -11.26 -4.62 2.94
N GLY A 67 -12.38 -5.04 2.35
CA GLY A 67 -12.97 -4.38 1.18
C GLY A 67 -13.36 -2.93 1.46
N ASP A 68 -14.07 -2.68 2.57
CA ASP A 68 -14.46 -1.33 3.00
C ASP A 68 -13.23 -0.43 3.24
N MET A 69 -12.16 -0.99 3.82
CA MET A 69 -10.90 -0.28 4.02
C MET A 69 -10.18 0.02 2.70
N ALA A 70 -10.16 -0.94 1.77
CA ALA A 70 -9.60 -0.74 0.46
C ALA A 70 -10.35 0.38 -0.29
N ASP A 71 -11.66 0.48 -0.11
CA ASP A 71 -12.47 1.56 -0.69
C ASP A 71 -12.15 2.92 -0.07
N GLN A 72 -11.97 2.98 1.26
CA GLN A 72 -11.51 4.21 1.93
C GLN A 72 -10.11 4.63 1.48
N LEU A 73 -9.19 3.69 1.36
CA LEU A 73 -7.84 3.95 0.85
C LEU A 73 -7.89 4.45 -0.59
N ALA A 74 -8.67 3.81 -1.46
CA ALA A 74 -8.84 4.23 -2.84
C ALA A 74 -9.36 5.68 -2.94
N GLN A 75 -10.30 6.07 -2.06
CA GLN A 75 -10.78 7.45 -1.99
C GLN A 75 -9.70 8.43 -1.54
N ALA A 76 -8.92 8.08 -0.50
CA ALA A 76 -7.83 8.92 -0.01
C ALA A 76 -6.74 9.13 -1.08
N VAL A 77 -6.32 8.04 -1.74
CA VAL A 77 -5.32 8.07 -2.82
C VAL A 77 -5.85 8.90 -3.99
N ARG A 78 -7.11 8.73 -4.39
CA ARG A 78 -7.75 9.55 -5.43
C ARG A 78 -7.66 11.04 -5.10
N GLN A 79 -8.10 11.43 -3.91
CA GLN A 79 -8.12 12.83 -3.48
C GLN A 79 -6.72 13.44 -3.48
N GLN A 80 -5.72 12.71 -2.99
CA GLN A 80 -4.32 13.14 -2.99
C GLN A 80 -3.81 13.42 -4.40
N TRP A 81 -4.00 12.48 -5.34
CA TRP A 81 -3.44 12.60 -6.68
C TRP A 81 -4.26 13.51 -7.61
N GLU A 82 -5.57 13.67 -7.39
CA GLU A 82 -6.37 14.71 -8.05
C GLU A 82 -5.93 16.12 -7.61
N ALA A 83 -5.65 16.31 -6.32
CA ALA A 83 -5.11 17.57 -5.81
C ALA A 83 -3.72 17.88 -6.39
N GLU A 84 -2.80 16.91 -6.38
CA GLU A 84 -1.47 17.06 -6.98
C GLU A 84 -1.55 17.33 -8.50
N ALA A 85 -2.46 16.65 -9.20
CA ALA A 85 -2.68 16.89 -10.62
C ALA A 85 -3.21 18.30 -10.91
N GLY A 86 -4.08 18.82 -10.04
CA GLY A 86 -4.56 20.19 -10.09
C GLY A 86 -3.45 21.21 -9.85
N LEU A 87 -2.62 21.02 -8.82
CA LEU A 87 -1.49 21.90 -8.50
C LEU A 87 -0.46 21.98 -9.63
N ARG A 88 -0.29 20.88 -10.36
CA ARG A 88 0.62 20.79 -11.51
C ARG A 88 -0.02 21.22 -12.84
N CYS A 89 -1.26 21.73 -12.81
CA CYS A 89 -2.05 22.10 -13.99
C CYS A 89 -2.04 21.02 -15.08
N LEU A 90 -2.02 19.74 -14.68
CA LEU A 90 -1.73 18.63 -15.59
C LEU A 90 -2.74 18.50 -16.74
N ASN A 91 -3.95 19.03 -16.53
CA ASN A 91 -5.06 19.00 -17.48
C ASN A 91 -5.59 20.39 -17.84
N ASP A 92 -4.84 21.47 -17.57
CA ASP A 92 -5.28 22.86 -17.78
C ASP A 92 -4.31 23.63 -18.70
N PRO A 93 -4.74 24.17 -19.86
CA PRO A 93 -6.09 24.07 -20.46
C PRO A 93 -6.35 22.73 -21.16
N PHE A 94 -5.29 22.00 -21.50
CA PHE A 94 -5.36 20.68 -22.13
C PHE A 94 -4.34 19.74 -21.49
N PRO A 95 -4.59 18.42 -21.51
CA PRO A 95 -3.62 17.48 -20.97
C PRO A 95 -2.31 17.50 -21.74
N LEU A 96 -1.19 17.47 -21.01
CA LEU A 96 0.15 17.36 -21.61
C LEU A 96 0.22 16.13 -22.55
N PRO A 97 0.56 16.32 -23.84
CA PRO A 97 0.69 15.23 -24.78
C PRO A 97 1.99 14.47 -24.49
N VAL A 98 1.85 13.24 -23.99
CA VAL A 98 2.96 12.30 -23.81
C VAL A 98 2.75 11.18 -24.82
N ALA A 99 3.79 10.81 -25.56
CA ALA A 99 3.79 9.64 -26.42
C ALA A 99 4.89 8.70 -25.95
N TRP A 100 4.71 7.41 -26.20
CA TRP A 100 5.70 6.39 -25.88
C TRP A 100 5.69 5.30 -26.96
N GLU A 101 6.81 4.62 -27.04
CA GLU A 101 7.02 3.47 -27.92
C GLU A 101 7.60 2.30 -27.13
N ALA A 102 7.74 1.16 -27.80
CA ALA A 102 8.41 0.01 -27.21
C ALA A 102 9.89 0.36 -26.95
N ALA A 103 10.41 -0.05 -25.79
CA ALA A 103 11.83 0.07 -25.51
C ALA A 103 12.65 -0.86 -26.43
N ASP A 104 13.94 -0.55 -26.56
CA ASP A 104 14.89 -1.37 -27.32
C ASP A 104 14.90 -2.82 -26.81
N ALA A 105 15.11 -3.76 -27.75
CA ALA A 105 14.99 -5.19 -27.49
C ALA A 105 16.00 -5.73 -26.46
N ASP A 106 17.09 -5.02 -26.21
CA ASP A 106 18.11 -5.34 -25.20
C ASP A 106 17.74 -4.88 -23.79
N LEU A 107 16.75 -4.00 -23.65
CA LEU A 107 16.24 -3.50 -22.37
C LEU A 107 15.02 -4.27 -21.87
N VAL A 108 14.48 -5.18 -22.67
CA VAL A 108 13.26 -5.93 -22.39
C VAL A 108 13.51 -7.44 -22.45
N GLU A 109 12.78 -8.17 -21.62
CA GLU A 109 12.75 -9.63 -21.68
C GLU A 109 12.02 -10.10 -22.96
N SER A 110 12.33 -11.32 -23.42
CA SER A 110 11.65 -11.92 -24.58
C SER A 110 10.13 -11.90 -24.42
N TRP A 111 9.41 -11.43 -25.44
CA TRP A 111 7.94 -11.37 -25.42
C TRP A 111 7.30 -12.75 -25.19
N THR A 112 7.87 -13.79 -25.79
CA THR A 112 7.43 -15.17 -25.61
C THR A 112 7.55 -15.59 -24.14
N HIS A 113 8.68 -15.29 -23.51
CA HIS A 113 8.92 -15.59 -22.10
C HIS A 113 7.96 -14.80 -21.18
N LEU A 114 7.67 -13.54 -21.50
CA LEU A 114 6.69 -12.75 -20.74
C LEU A 114 5.27 -13.33 -20.83
N LYS A 115 4.88 -13.91 -21.96
CA LYS A 115 3.60 -14.61 -22.11
C LYS A 115 3.58 -15.91 -21.32
N GLU A 116 4.61 -16.75 -21.45
CA GLU A 116 4.74 -18.00 -20.69
C GLU A 116 4.67 -17.73 -19.17
N LEU A 117 5.41 -16.72 -18.69
CA LEU A 117 5.40 -16.33 -17.27
C LEU A 117 4.02 -15.85 -16.80
N ALA A 118 3.24 -15.21 -17.67
CA ALA A 118 1.90 -14.74 -17.35
C ALA A 118 0.87 -15.89 -17.35
N GLU A 119 0.98 -16.82 -18.29
CA GLU A 119 0.14 -18.02 -18.39
C GLU A 119 0.35 -18.96 -17.20
N ASP A 120 1.58 -19.09 -16.70
CA ASP A 120 1.91 -19.89 -15.52
C ASP A 120 1.51 -19.25 -14.18
N TRP A 121 1.04 -17.98 -14.18
CA TRP A 121 0.75 -17.26 -12.94
C TRP A 121 -0.57 -17.70 -12.29
N PRO A 122 -0.57 -18.20 -11.04
CA PRO A 122 -1.78 -18.67 -10.38
C PRO A 122 -2.73 -17.50 -10.05
N GLY A 123 -4.00 -17.63 -10.44
CA GLY A 123 -5.07 -16.70 -10.07
C GLY A 123 -5.44 -15.63 -11.12
N GLN A 124 -4.99 -15.77 -12.37
CA GLN A 124 -5.53 -14.95 -13.47
C GLN A 124 -6.89 -15.47 -13.96
N SER A 125 -7.78 -14.53 -14.33
CA SER A 125 -9.07 -14.84 -14.93
C SER A 125 -8.88 -15.34 -16.37
N PRO A 126 -9.58 -16.40 -16.83
CA PRO A 126 -9.43 -17.05 -18.14
C PRO A 126 -9.82 -16.23 -19.40
N GLY A 127 -9.73 -14.89 -19.35
CA GLY A 127 -10.12 -13.99 -20.45
C GLY A 127 -9.04 -12.99 -20.86
N ALA A 128 -7.81 -13.13 -20.36
CA ALA A 128 -6.70 -12.19 -20.60
C ALA A 128 -6.03 -12.41 -21.98
N ASP A 129 -6.09 -13.62 -22.51
CA ASP A 129 -5.25 -14.07 -23.63
C ASP A 129 -5.59 -13.38 -24.97
N SER A 130 -6.86 -12.98 -25.16
CA SER A 130 -7.31 -12.29 -26.38
C SER A 130 -7.06 -10.77 -26.36
N ALA A 131 -6.65 -10.22 -25.23
CA ALA A 131 -6.46 -8.78 -25.04
C ALA A 131 -4.98 -8.37 -25.08
N TRP A 132 -4.03 -9.30 -25.01
CA TRP A 132 -2.60 -8.96 -25.01
C TRP A 132 -2.10 -8.49 -26.36
N ALA A 133 -1.06 -7.65 -26.34
CA ALA A 133 -0.37 -7.26 -27.57
C ALA A 133 0.32 -8.46 -28.23
N LEU A 134 0.36 -8.48 -29.57
CA LEU A 134 1.04 -9.54 -30.32
C LEU A 134 2.58 -9.45 -30.19
N SER A 135 3.10 -8.24 -29.99
CA SER A 135 4.52 -7.94 -29.85
C SER A 135 4.73 -6.65 -29.05
N PRO A 136 5.96 -6.35 -28.58
CA PRO A 136 6.25 -5.12 -27.85
C PRO A 136 5.85 -3.85 -28.59
N ALA A 137 5.95 -3.83 -29.93
CA ALA A 137 5.54 -2.69 -30.76
C ALA A 137 4.04 -2.35 -30.59
N GLY A 138 3.20 -3.33 -30.24
CA GLY A 138 1.78 -3.11 -29.94
C GLY A 138 1.51 -2.36 -28.63
N LEU A 139 2.55 -2.05 -27.84
CA LEU A 139 2.47 -1.26 -26.61
C LEU A 139 2.70 0.24 -26.84
N ALA A 140 3.09 0.67 -28.05
CA ALA A 140 3.20 2.08 -28.39
C ALA A 140 1.85 2.80 -28.24
N GLY A 141 1.87 4.05 -27.80
CA GLY A 141 0.65 4.79 -27.49
C GLY A 141 0.89 6.24 -27.08
N LYS A 142 -0.19 6.90 -26.70
CA LYS A 142 -0.18 8.31 -26.29
C LYS A 142 -1.10 8.56 -25.10
N GLY A 143 -0.72 9.50 -24.24
CA GLY A 143 -1.45 10.07 -23.11
C GLY A 143 -2.50 9.16 -22.45
N GLY A 144 -3.72 9.20 -22.99
CA GLY A 144 -4.88 8.48 -22.47
C GLY A 144 -4.91 6.97 -22.74
N ASP A 145 -4.05 6.47 -23.63
CA ASP A 145 -3.99 5.06 -24.02
C ASP A 145 -3.31 4.16 -22.96
N ILE A 146 -2.78 4.77 -21.89
CA ILE A 146 -1.87 4.09 -20.96
C ILE A 146 -2.56 2.96 -20.19
N ILE A 147 -3.85 3.09 -19.88
CA ILE A 147 -4.61 2.03 -19.22
C ILE A 147 -4.80 0.82 -20.14
N GLN A 148 -5.13 1.06 -21.42
CA GLN A 148 -5.28 -0.01 -22.40
C GLN A 148 -3.93 -0.69 -22.68
N VAL A 149 -2.85 0.08 -22.73
CA VAL A 149 -1.49 -0.47 -22.86
C VAL A 149 -1.15 -1.32 -21.64
N PHE A 150 -1.42 -0.84 -20.43
CA PHE A 150 -1.17 -1.58 -19.19
C PHE A 150 -1.93 -2.91 -19.13
N GLU A 151 -3.17 -2.94 -19.61
CA GLU A 151 -3.98 -4.16 -19.70
C GLU A 151 -3.50 -5.15 -20.77
N ARG A 152 -2.86 -4.65 -21.84
CA ARG A 152 -2.28 -5.45 -22.94
C ARG A 152 -0.95 -6.09 -22.59
N VAL A 153 -0.32 -5.71 -21.47
CA VAL A 153 0.92 -6.32 -20.99
C VAL A 153 0.60 -7.64 -20.27
N PRO A 154 1.15 -8.79 -20.71
CA PRO A 154 0.82 -10.09 -20.13
C PRO A 154 0.96 -10.15 -18.61
N THR A 155 2.06 -9.60 -18.09
CA THR A 155 2.39 -9.63 -16.66
C THR A 155 1.79 -8.47 -15.86
N ARG A 156 1.17 -7.48 -16.54
CA ARG A 156 0.81 -6.16 -15.97
C ARG A 156 1.95 -5.47 -15.22
N ARG A 157 3.20 -5.69 -15.65
CA ARG A 157 4.39 -5.00 -15.14
C ARG A 157 4.98 -4.16 -16.26
N LEU A 158 5.08 -2.87 -16.03
CA LEU A 158 5.57 -1.90 -17.02
C LEU A 158 6.73 -1.11 -16.42
N VAL A 159 7.79 -0.93 -17.21
CA VAL A 159 8.87 0.01 -16.92
C VAL A 159 8.78 1.14 -17.94
N VAL A 160 8.69 2.38 -17.46
CA VAL A 160 8.63 3.58 -18.30
C VAL A 160 10.00 4.25 -18.31
N LEU A 161 10.65 4.23 -19.47
CA LEU A 161 11.94 4.87 -19.71
C LEU A 161 11.75 6.25 -20.35
N GLY A 162 12.74 7.12 -20.20
CA GLY A 162 12.75 8.43 -20.84
C GLY A 162 13.67 9.42 -20.15
N GLU A 163 14.01 10.49 -20.85
CA GLU A 163 14.87 11.56 -20.35
C GLU A 163 14.27 12.29 -19.13
N PRO A 164 15.08 12.98 -18.32
CA PRO A 164 14.59 13.91 -17.32
C PRO A 164 13.59 14.90 -17.95
N GLY A 165 12.43 15.07 -17.32
CA GLY A 165 11.38 15.96 -17.86
C GLY A 165 10.47 15.35 -18.94
N ALA A 166 10.69 14.12 -19.42
CA ALA A 166 9.86 13.47 -20.45
C ALA A 166 8.41 13.14 -20.01
N GLY A 167 7.95 13.59 -18.84
CA GLY A 167 6.57 13.39 -18.39
C GLY A 167 6.29 12.01 -17.75
N LYS A 168 7.31 11.24 -17.35
CA LYS A 168 7.14 9.93 -16.69
C LYS A 168 6.21 9.97 -15.47
N THR A 169 6.45 10.93 -14.58
CA THR A 169 5.60 11.12 -13.38
C THR A 169 4.17 11.46 -13.77
N MET A 170 3.97 12.30 -14.79
CA MET A 170 2.65 12.63 -15.31
C MET A 170 1.95 11.38 -15.86
N LEU A 171 2.64 10.55 -16.63
CA LEU A 171 2.11 9.29 -17.16
C LEU A 171 1.67 8.34 -16.03
N LEU A 172 2.48 8.20 -14.97
CA LEU A 172 2.16 7.37 -13.80
C LEU A 172 0.94 7.88 -13.03
N ILE A 173 0.82 9.20 -12.82
CA ILE A 173 -0.35 9.80 -12.15
C ILE A 173 -1.62 9.53 -12.95
N ARG A 174 -1.57 9.70 -14.29
CA ARG A 174 -2.72 9.43 -15.16
C ARG A 174 -3.13 7.96 -15.13
N LEU A 175 -2.15 7.05 -15.18
CA LEU A 175 -2.41 5.61 -15.04
C LEU A 175 -3.07 5.30 -13.70
N LEU A 176 -2.56 5.85 -12.60
CA LEU A 176 -3.14 5.66 -11.27
C LEU A 176 -4.59 6.15 -11.20
N LEU A 177 -4.88 7.35 -11.71
CA LEU A 177 -6.24 7.91 -11.69
C LEU A 177 -7.20 7.09 -12.56
N ALA A 178 -6.74 6.64 -13.74
CA ALA A 178 -7.52 5.78 -14.63
C ALA A 178 -7.81 4.40 -14.00
N LEU A 179 -6.82 3.79 -13.32
CA LEU A 179 -7.01 2.54 -12.58
C LEU A 179 -8.00 2.70 -11.42
N LEU A 180 -7.96 3.83 -10.70
CA LEU A 180 -8.92 4.12 -9.63
C LEU A 180 -10.34 4.32 -10.17
N GLU A 181 -10.50 4.85 -11.38
CA GLU A 181 -11.80 5.05 -12.02
C GLU A 181 -12.50 3.73 -12.37
N HIS A 182 -11.74 2.73 -12.83
CA HIS A 182 -12.26 1.42 -13.22
C HIS A 182 -12.20 0.36 -12.10
N ARG A 183 -11.76 0.76 -10.90
CA ARG A 183 -11.58 -0.16 -9.77
C ARG A 183 -12.94 -0.69 -9.26
N PRO A 184 -13.12 -2.02 -9.13
CA PRO A 184 -14.32 -2.58 -8.49
C PRO A 184 -14.30 -2.33 -6.97
N PRO A 185 -15.47 -2.25 -6.31
CA PRO A 185 -15.55 -2.15 -4.84
C PRO A 185 -14.81 -3.30 -4.16
N GLY A 186 -14.02 -2.99 -3.12
CA GLY A 186 -13.13 -3.93 -2.45
C GLY A 186 -11.96 -4.47 -3.28
N GLY A 187 -11.78 -4.00 -4.51
CA GLY A 187 -10.70 -4.42 -5.40
C GLY A 187 -9.30 -3.94 -4.99
N PRO A 188 -8.25 -4.32 -5.73
CA PRO A 188 -6.90 -3.82 -5.51
C PRO A 188 -6.84 -2.28 -5.61
N VAL A 189 -6.06 -1.64 -4.74
CA VAL A 189 -5.90 -0.18 -4.74
C VAL A 189 -4.54 0.16 -5.36
N PRO A 190 -4.48 0.90 -6.47
CA PRO A 190 -3.21 1.39 -7.01
C PRO A 190 -2.64 2.47 -6.09
N VAL A 191 -1.35 2.37 -5.75
CA VAL A 191 -0.64 3.35 -4.90
C VAL A 191 0.71 3.64 -5.53
N LEU A 192 1.10 4.92 -5.56
CA LEU A 192 2.42 5.34 -6.02
C LEU A 192 3.40 5.36 -4.85
N PHE A 193 4.49 4.61 -4.98
CA PHE A 193 5.56 4.55 -4.00
C PHE A 193 6.81 5.28 -4.50
N PRO A 194 7.40 6.17 -3.69
CA PRO A 194 8.64 6.87 -4.06
C PRO A 194 9.84 5.92 -3.91
N LEU A 195 10.04 5.02 -4.87
CA LEU A 195 11.06 3.95 -4.79
C LEU A 195 12.49 4.46 -4.48
N ALA A 196 12.78 5.74 -4.74
CA ALA A 196 14.04 6.38 -4.38
C ALA A 196 14.32 6.44 -2.87
N SER A 197 13.32 6.32 -1.99
CA SER A 197 13.53 6.26 -0.53
C SER A 197 13.81 4.85 -0.01
N TRP A 198 13.62 3.81 -0.84
CA TRP A 198 13.87 2.43 -0.45
C TRP A 198 15.36 2.07 -0.53
N ASP A 199 15.90 1.51 0.56
CA ASP A 199 17.25 0.94 0.60
C ASP A 199 17.16 -0.60 0.68
N PRO A 200 17.47 -1.34 -0.40
CA PRO A 200 17.38 -2.79 -0.43
C PRO A 200 18.36 -3.49 0.53
N ALA A 201 19.43 -2.81 0.95
CA ALA A 201 20.37 -3.36 1.92
C ALA A 201 19.84 -3.32 3.36
N ARG A 202 18.83 -2.49 3.63
CA ARG A 202 18.29 -2.26 4.99
C ARG A 202 16.95 -2.91 5.23
N GLN A 203 16.09 -2.97 4.21
CA GLN A 203 14.70 -3.38 4.39
C GLN A 203 14.17 -4.14 3.18
N ASP A 204 13.39 -5.18 3.45
CA ASP A 204 12.60 -5.88 2.44
C ASP A 204 11.58 -4.93 1.79
N LEU A 205 11.33 -5.11 0.48
CA LEU A 205 10.47 -4.23 -0.31
C LEU A 205 9.03 -4.19 0.24
N TYR A 206 8.44 -5.35 0.58
CA TYR A 206 7.06 -5.41 1.04
C TYR A 206 6.90 -4.80 2.43
N ALA A 207 7.89 -5.03 3.31
CA ALA A 207 7.93 -4.38 4.61
C ALA A 207 8.02 -2.86 4.48
N TRP A 208 8.91 -2.36 3.61
CA TRP A 208 9.03 -0.93 3.33
C TRP A 208 7.74 -0.34 2.75
N MET A 209 7.11 -0.99 1.76
CA MET A 209 5.83 -0.53 1.20
C MET A 209 4.72 -0.49 2.25
N ALA A 210 4.65 -1.48 3.14
CA ALA A 210 3.67 -1.49 4.23
C ALA A 210 3.90 -0.32 5.21
N ASP A 211 5.16 -0.03 5.53
CA ASP A 211 5.53 1.08 6.40
C ASP A 211 5.23 2.45 5.75
N GLU A 212 5.54 2.63 4.46
CA GLU A 212 5.19 3.84 3.70
C GLU A 212 3.67 4.03 3.66
N LEU A 213 2.90 2.98 3.32
CA LEU A 213 1.43 3.04 3.35
C LEU A 213 0.88 3.45 4.71
N ALA A 214 1.43 2.88 5.78
CA ALA A 214 1.01 3.20 7.13
C ALA A 214 1.38 4.64 7.53
N GLN A 215 2.50 5.17 7.02
CA GLN A 215 2.93 6.55 7.23
C GLN A 215 2.01 7.54 6.52
N ASP A 216 1.75 7.31 5.23
CA ASP A 216 0.97 8.22 4.39
C ASP A 216 -0.54 8.15 4.66
N HIS A 217 -1.02 7.01 5.15
CA HIS A 217 -2.43 6.79 5.45
C HIS A 217 -2.62 6.33 6.90
N PRO A 218 -2.64 7.26 7.89
CA PRO A 218 -2.77 6.93 9.31
C PRO A 218 -4.03 6.12 9.66
N ALA A 219 -5.09 6.22 8.86
CA ALA A 219 -6.29 5.40 9.02
C ALA A 219 -6.00 3.89 8.92
N LEU A 220 -4.97 3.48 8.16
CA LEU A 220 -4.52 2.09 8.07
C LEU A 220 -3.79 1.63 9.34
N ARG A 221 -3.11 2.53 10.05
CA ARG A 221 -2.39 2.20 11.30
C ARG A 221 -3.31 1.69 12.40
N ALA A 222 -4.55 2.19 12.46
CA ALA A 222 -5.56 1.75 13.42
C ALA A 222 -5.93 0.26 13.27
N LEU A 223 -5.52 -0.38 12.16
CA LEU A 223 -5.86 -1.75 11.80
C LEU A 223 -4.67 -2.70 11.88
N ILE A 224 -3.46 -2.16 12.01
CA ILE A 224 -2.28 -2.95 12.36
C ILE A 224 -2.40 -3.20 13.85
N PRO A 225 -2.69 -4.44 14.31
CA PRO A 225 -2.62 -4.73 15.74
C PRO A 225 -1.22 -4.33 16.22
N PRO A 226 -1.08 -3.70 17.40
CA PRO A 226 0.23 -3.34 17.93
C PRO A 226 1.09 -4.60 17.86
N THR A 227 2.16 -4.55 17.07
CA THR A 227 3.07 -5.67 16.90
C THR A 227 3.53 -6.03 18.31
N PRO A 228 3.29 -7.26 18.81
CA PRO A 228 3.93 -7.67 20.04
C PRO A 228 5.43 -7.54 19.77
N HIS A 229 6.11 -6.70 20.56
CA HIS A 229 7.55 -6.51 20.47
C HIS A 229 8.18 -7.90 20.39
N ARG A 230 8.67 -8.28 19.20
CA ARG A 230 9.47 -9.49 19.06
C ARG A 230 10.73 -9.18 19.86
N PRO A 231 11.01 -9.83 20.99
CA PRO A 231 12.25 -9.59 21.69
C PRO A 231 13.36 -9.83 20.67
N VAL A 232 14.18 -8.80 20.45
CA VAL A 232 15.41 -8.91 19.68
C VAL A 232 16.16 -10.06 20.35
N LEU A 233 16.23 -11.20 19.67
CA LEU A 233 17.10 -12.28 20.10
C LEU A 233 18.49 -11.67 20.09
N ALA A 234 19.01 -11.39 21.28
CA ALA A 234 20.41 -11.05 21.47
C ALA A 234 21.24 -12.09 20.70
N PRO A 235 22.30 -11.68 19.98
CA PRO A 235 23.14 -12.62 19.27
C PRO A 235 23.57 -13.70 20.27
N ARG A 236 23.16 -14.94 20.00
CA ARG A 236 23.63 -16.09 20.77
C ARG A 236 25.13 -16.12 20.57
N HIS A 237 25.88 -15.63 21.56
CA HIS A 237 27.30 -15.94 21.66
C HIS A 237 27.41 -17.46 21.67
N ALA A 238 27.99 -18.01 20.61
CA ALA A 238 28.38 -19.41 20.59
C ALA A 238 29.31 -19.65 21.80
N PRO A 239 29.07 -20.68 22.63
CA PRO A 239 30.06 -21.06 23.62
C PRO A 239 31.30 -21.50 22.86
N CYS A 240 32.41 -20.78 23.07
CA CYS A 240 33.73 -21.24 22.65
C CYS A 240 33.96 -22.62 23.28
N SER A 241 34.03 -23.66 22.44
CA SER A 241 34.49 -24.96 22.87
C SER A 241 35.97 -24.84 23.23
N SER A 242 36.23 -24.89 24.53
CA SER A 242 37.58 -25.04 25.07
C SER A 242 38.07 -26.46 24.80
N SER A 243 38.79 -26.66 23.70
CA SER A 243 39.68 -27.81 23.54
C SER A 243 40.64 -27.59 22.37
N GLY A 244 41.93 -27.35 22.67
CA GLY A 244 43.02 -27.51 21.70
C GLY A 244 44.07 -26.38 21.64
N TRP A 245 44.86 -26.17 22.71
CA TRP A 245 46.34 -25.95 22.73
C TRP A 245 46.93 -25.00 21.65
N SER A 246 47.70 -23.93 21.91
CA SER A 246 48.59 -23.59 23.03
C SER A 246 49.02 -22.11 22.90
N CYS A 247 49.26 -21.42 24.01
CA CYS A 247 49.98 -20.14 24.06
C CYS A 247 51.45 -20.39 24.39
N ARG A 248 52.36 -19.85 23.58
CA ARG A 248 53.76 -19.63 23.95
C ARG A 248 53.89 -18.20 24.51
N SER A 249 54.14 -18.15 25.82
CA SER A 249 54.85 -17.13 26.62
C SER A 249 54.86 -15.66 26.14
N SER A 250 54.25 -14.75 26.91
CA SER A 250 54.92 -13.78 27.81
C SER A 250 55.02 -12.40 27.15
N THR A 251 54.54 -11.28 27.69
CA THR A 251 54.60 -10.81 29.09
C THR A 251 53.59 -9.67 29.33
N ALA A 252 53.04 -9.65 30.55
CA ALA A 252 52.64 -8.47 31.34
C ALA A 252 51.41 -7.61 30.96
N TRP A 253 50.34 -7.90 31.69
CA TRP A 253 49.31 -7.03 32.30
C TRP A 253 49.50 -5.50 32.20
N THR A 254 48.44 -4.78 31.80
CA THR A 254 47.71 -3.82 32.66
C THR A 254 46.46 -3.25 31.97
N SER A 255 45.51 -2.89 32.82
CA SER A 255 44.18 -2.34 32.60
C SER A 255 44.16 -0.86 32.17
N SER A 256 43.19 -0.51 31.32
CA SER A 256 42.65 0.84 31.09
C SER A 256 43.44 1.83 30.19
N PRO A 257 42.75 2.85 29.63
CA PRO A 257 42.92 3.28 28.25
C PRO A 257 43.99 4.37 28.10
N LYS A 258 44.84 4.25 27.08
CA LYS A 258 45.72 5.34 26.67
C LYS A 258 45.42 5.74 25.24
N ALA A 259 44.73 6.87 25.11
CA ALA A 259 44.79 7.70 23.93
C ALA A 259 46.25 7.95 23.57
N CYS A 260 46.63 7.65 22.33
CA CYS A 260 47.85 8.18 21.72
C CYS A 260 47.44 9.21 20.68
N GLY A 261 47.84 10.45 20.94
CA GLY A 261 47.89 11.53 19.97
C GLY A 261 48.92 11.28 18.85
N PRO A 262 49.14 12.29 17.99
CA PRO A 262 49.35 12.09 16.56
C PRO A 262 50.81 11.91 16.15
N ARG A 263 51.02 11.17 15.03
CA ARG A 263 52.05 11.30 13.95
C ARG A 263 52.74 9.96 13.62
N PRO A 264 53.33 9.79 12.41
CA PRO A 264 52.94 10.28 11.08
C PRO A 264 52.80 9.14 10.05
N CYS A 265 51.95 9.32 9.04
CA CYS A 265 51.92 8.43 7.88
C CYS A 265 53.22 8.51 7.08
N THR A 266 53.95 7.40 6.98
CA THR A 266 54.99 7.23 5.95
C THR A 266 54.34 6.91 4.62
N LEU A 267 54.46 7.86 3.67
CA LEU A 267 54.11 7.69 2.27
C LEU A 267 55.02 6.64 1.61
N SER A 268 54.45 5.57 1.07
CA SER A 268 55.08 4.85 -0.03
C SER A 268 54.00 4.38 -1.01
N THR A 269 54.14 4.85 -2.25
CA THR A 269 53.50 4.37 -3.49
C THR A 269 51.98 4.59 -3.65
N ARG A 270 51.69 5.81 -4.13
CA ARG A 270 50.60 6.29 -5.00
C ARG A 270 49.70 5.22 -5.65
N HIS A 271 48.43 5.14 -5.22
CA HIS A 271 47.23 5.50 -6.01
C HIS A 271 45.95 5.20 -5.20
N CYS A 272 45.56 6.13 -4.32
CA CYS A 272 44.20 6.20 -3.78
C CYS A 272 43.71 7.65 -3.90
N ARG A 273 42.58 7.85 -4.59
CA ARG A 273 41.82 9.11 -4.54
C ARG A 273 41.01 9.15 -3.23
N PRO A 274 40.79 10.32 -2.59
CA PRO A 274 40.23 10.36 -1.24
C PRO A 274 38.71 10.15 -1.13
N ASP A 275 37.97 9.92 -2.23
CA ASP A 275 36.50 10.06 -2.21
C ASP A 275 35.69 8.99 -2.99
N SER A 276 36.19 7.75 -3.10
CA SER A 276 35.43 6.64 -3.71
C SER A 276 35.16 5.50 -2.74
N ARG A 277 33.88 5.18 -2.52
CA ARG A 277 33.39 4.12 -1.62
C ARG A 277 33.43 2.70 -2.22
N TRP A 278 34.25 2.46 -3.23
CA TRP A 278 34.36 1.16 -3.92
C TRP A 278 35.79 0.91 -4.40
N CYS A 279 36.30 -0.30 -4.17
CA CYS A 279 37.54 -0.80 -4.79
C CYS A 279 37.17 -1.67 -5.99
N SER A 280 37.72 -1.37 -7.17
CA SER A 280 37.64 -2.26 -8.33
C SER A 280 38.65 -3.39 -8.22
N PRO A 281 38.33 -4.62 -8.66
CA PRO A 281 39.31 -5.70 -8.77
C PRO A 281 40.36 -5.41 -9.87
N PRO A 282 41.58 -5.96 -9.77
CA PRO A 282 42.62 -5.77 -10.77
C PRO A 282 42.23 -6.40 -12.12
N ALA A 283 42.57 -5.70 -13.22
CA ALA A 283 42.34 -6.17 -14.57
C ALA A 283 43.12 -7.48 -14.85
N PRO A 284 42.56 -8.44 -15.61
CA PRO A 284 43.28 -9.64 -16.03
C PRO A 284 44.42 -9.27 -17.02
N PRO A 285 45.52 -10.05 -17.03
CA PRO A 285 46.66 -9.78 -17.90
C PRO A 285 46.30 -9.95 -19.38
N SER A 286 46.75 -9.01 -20.20
CA SER A 286 46.59 -9.04 -21.66
C SER A 286 47.37 -10.20 -22.27
N THR A 287 46.67 -11.15 -22.89
CA THR A 287 47.26 -12.12 -23.81
C THR A 287 47.53 -11.42 -25.15
N ALA A 288 48.81 -11.19 -25.43
CA ALA A 288 49.28 -10.81 -26.76
C ALA A 288 49.63 -12.07 -27.57
N ALA A 289 48.89 -12.27 -28.68
CA ALA A 289 49.27 -12.88 -29.96
C ALA A 289 49.83 -14.33 -29.95
N PRO A 290 49.89 -15.03 -31.10
CA PRO A 290 50.50 -14.57 -32.37
C PRO A 290 49.53 -14.03 -33.42
#